data_AF-A0A9W9G2E2-F1
#
_entry.id   AF-A0A9W9G2E2-F1
#
_cell.length_a   1.000
_cell.length_b   1.000
_cell.length_c   1.000
_cell.angle_alpha   90.00
_cell.angle_beta   90.00
_cell.angle_gamma   90.00
#
_symmetry.space_group_name_H-M   'P 1'
#
loop_
_entity.id
_entity.type
_entity.pdbx_description
1 polymer ?
#
loop_
_entity_poly.entity_id
_entity_poly.type
_entity_poly.pdbx_seq_one_letter_code
_entity_poly.pdbx_strand_id
1 'polypeptide(L)'
;MQLMRVFYRNIVIGKDPVRLSLSSHRDDIGRITISLPRPWVVRAGERINLGVPHVGIFYLFQNHPFTIAWWECDSKGRAISISVLFRSRSGFTKRLLERVEPNKECGAWVDGPFGPSSVNTISSTAIGDFGHVLLVSTGIGIATQLPYIKEILDGYHQGKVRTRQISLVWQIDQAGDWECSRNWLQALVEQDNGFYPPDRRSGTK
;
A
#
# COMPACT_ATOMS: atom_id res chain seq x y z
N MET A 1 -1.61 6.10 -27.06
CA MET A 1 -1.20 4.80 -26.47
C MET A 1 -1.38 4.71 -24.94
N GLN A 2 -1.08 5.74 -24.13
CA GLN A 2 -1.29 5.69 -22.67
C GLN A 2 -2.77 5.56 -22.24
N LEU A 3 -3.69 6.31 -22.87
CA LEU A 3 -5.12 6.26 -22.56
C LEU A 3 -5.72 4.84 -22.70
N MET A 4 -5.33 4.09 -23.73
CA MET A 4 -5.80 2.71 -23.92
C MET A 4 -5.41 1.78 -22.76
N ARG A 5 -4.22 1.97 -22.16
CA ARG A 5 -3.77 1.20 -21.00
C ARG A 5 -4.64 1.48 -19.78
N VAL A 6 -5.00 2.76 -19.57
CA VAL A 6 -5.89 3.18 -18.48
C VAL A 6 -7.29 2.58 -18.67
N PHE A 7 -7.88 2.69 -19.86
CA PHE A 7 -9.20 2.09 -20.14
C PHE A 7 -9.20 0.57 -19.98
N TYR A 8 -8.19 -0.12 -20.51
CA TYR A 8 -8.06 -1.58 -20.36
C TYR A 8 -8.00 -2.00 -18.89
N ARG A 9 -7.31 -1.22 -18.05
CA ARG A 9 -7.09 -1.56 -16.64
C ARG A 9 -8.30 -1.25 -15.76
N ASN A 10 -8.99 -0.14 -16.03
CA ASN A 10 -10.14 0.31 -15.24
C ASN A 10 -11.45 -0.36 -15.63
N ILE A 11 -11.59 -0.81 -16.89
CA ILE A 11 -12.83 -1.39 -17.41
C ILE A 11 -12.59 -2.85 -17.82
N VAL A 12 -13.34 -3.74 -17.18
CA VAL A 12 -13.38 -5.18 -17.51
C VAL A 12 -14.82 -5.54 -17.82
N ILE A 13 -15.06 -6.06 -19.03
CA ILE A 13 -16.37 -6.58 -19.42
C ILE A 13 -16.73 -7.72 -18.44
N GLY A 14 -17.85 -7.58 -17.72
CA GLY A 14 -18.35 -8.59 -16.77
C GLY A 14 -17.85 -8.47 -15.33
N LYS A 15 -17.16 -7.38 -14.95
CA LYS A 15 -16.82 -7.08 -13.54
C LYS A 15 -17.17 -5.65 -13.17
N ASP A 16 -17.32 -5.40 -11.87
CA ASP A 16 -17.47 -4.06 -11.35
C ASP A 16 -16.29 -3.16 -11.73
N PRO A 17 -16.53 -1.90 -12.11
CA PRO A 17 -15.45 -0.94 -12.35
C PRO A 17 -14.67 -0.66 -11.07
N VAL A 18 -13.54 0.05 -11.17
CA VAL A 18 -12.76 0.45 -10.01
C VAL A 18 -13.62 1.24 -9.02
N ARG A 19 -13.77 0.67 -7.81
CA ARG A 19 -14.49 1.30 -6.71
C ARG A 19 -13.52 1.77 -5.65
N LEU A 20 -13.81 2.93 -5.09
CA LEU A 20 -13.04 3.58 -4.06
C LEU A 20 -13.94 3.77 -2.84
N SER A 21 -13.44 3.42 -1.66
CA SER A 21 -14.04 3.75 -0.37
C SER A 21 -13.08 4.60 0.46
N LEU A 22 -13.63 5.61 1.13
CA LEU A 22 -12.88 6.51 1.99
C LEU A 22 -13.14 6.18 3.46
N SER A 23 -12.07 6.04 4.25
CA SER A 23 -12.13 5.98 5.71
C SER A 23 -11.40 7.19 6.29
N SER A 24 -12.16 8.09 6.91
CA SER A 24 -11.62 9.25 7.62
C SER A 24 -11.07 8.87 8.99
N HIS A 25 -9.88 9.36 9.31
CA HIS A 25 -9.24 9.25 10.62
C HIS A 25 -9.09 10.66 11.23
N ARG A 26 -8.61 10.76 12.48
CA ARG A 26 -8.32 12.06 13.12
C ARG A 26 -7.23 12.84 12.37
N ASP A 27 -7.14 14.14 12.63
CA ASP A 27 -6.08 15.05 12.14
C ASP A 27 -6.00 15.19 10.61
N ASP A 28 -7.18 15.19 9.98
CA ASP A 28 -7.40 15.27 8.53
C ASP A 28 -6.69 14.19 7.71
N ILE A 29 -6.48 13.01 8.30
CA ILE A 29 -5.89 11.86 7.62
C ILE A 29 -7.01 11.03 7.00
N GLY A 30 -6.89 10.74 5.71
CA GLY A 30 -7.78 9.85 4.98
C GLY A 30 -7.07 8.57 4.54
N ARG A 31 -7.78 7.46 4.62
CA ARG A 31 -7.40 6.19 4.01
C ARG A 31 -8.34 5.92 2.85
N ILE A 32 -7.77 5.66 1.69
CA ILE A 32 -8.49 5.28 0.50
C ILE A 32 -8.27 3.79 0.29
N THR A 33 -9.34 3.01 0.20
CA THR A 33 -9.27 1.61 -0.22
C THR A 33 -9.87 1.50 -1.61
N ILE A 34 -9.11 0.94 -2.54
CA ILE A 34 -9.49 0.84 -3.94
C ILE A 34 -9.60 -0.64 -4.31
N SER A 35 -10.78 -1.04 -4.78
CA SER A 35 -11.04 -2.38 -5.32
C SER A 35 -10.64 -2.44 -6.78
N LEU A 36 -9.80 -3.41 -7.14
CA LEU A 36 -9.17 -3.52 -8.44
C LEU A 36 -9.83 -4.64 -9.28
N PRO A 37 -10.46 -4.31 -10.43
CA PRO A 37 -11.08 -5.31 -11.29
C PRO A 37 -10.05 -6.22 -11.98
N ARG A 38 -8.85 -5.68 -12.20
CA ARG A 38 -7.67 -6.40 -12.69
C ARG A 38 -6.56 -6.41 -11.63
N PRO A 39 -6.52 -7.46 -10.79
CA PRO A 39 -5.43 -7.63 -9.83
C PRO A 39 -4.06 -7.74 -10.52
N TRP A 40 -3.03 -7.18 -9.88
CA TRP A 40 -1.63 -7.34 -10.28
C TRP A 40 -0.74 -7.64 -9.07
N VAL A 41 0.47 -8.11 -9.31
CA VAL A 41 1.45 -8.30 -8.23
C VAL A 41 2.04 -6.94 -7.89
N VAL A 42 1.69 -6.42 -6.71
CA VAL A 42 2.21 -5.16 -6.18
C VAL A 42 3.60 -5.40 -5.59
N ARG A 43 4.48 -4.41 -5.74
CA ARG A 43 5.81 -4.37 -5.10
C ARG A 43 5.91 -3.22 -4.12
N ALA A 44 6.77 -3.37 -3.11
CA ALA A 44 7.01 -2.31 -2.15
C ALA A 44 7.60 -1.05 -2.81
N GLY A 45 7.04 0.12 -2.52
CA GLY A 45 7.44 1.39 -3.14
C GLY A 45 6.73 1.71 -4.46
N GLU A 46 5.79 0.85 -4.92
CA GLU A 46 4.91 1.18 -6.04
C GLU A 46 4.01 2.37 -5.72
N ARG A 47 3.72 3.13 -6.78
CA ARG A 47 2.84 4.29 -6.76
C ARG A 47 1.75 4.13 -7.81
N ILE A 48 0.62 4.76 -7.56
CA ILE A 48 -0.49 4.86 -8.51
C ILE A 48 -0.89 6.32 -8.66
N ASN A 49 -1.37 6.66 -9.84
CA ASN A 49 -2.07 7.92 -10.06
C ASN A 49 -3.55 7.66 -9.85
N LEU A 50 -4.17 8.47 -8.99
CA LEU A 50 -5.59 8.38 -8.68
C LEU A 50 -6.34 9.60 -9.21
N GLY A 51 -7.43 9.35 -9.92
CA GLY A 51 -8.42 10.34 -10.32
C GLY A 51 -9.80 9.98 -9.77
N VAL A 52 -10.52 10.94 -9.20
CA VAL A 52 -11.87 10.71 -8.65
C VAL A 52 -12.86 11.65 -9.34
N PRO A 53 -13.76 11.14 -10.22
CA PRO A 53 -14.75 11.93 -10.93
C PRO A 53 -15.62 12.78 -10.00
N HIS A 54 -15.95 12.23 -8.83
CA HIS A 54 -16.82 12.87 -7.84
C HIS A 54 -16.25 14.18 -7.29
N VAL A 55 -14.92 14.35 -7.31
CA VAL A 55 -14.25 15.54 -6.79
C VAL A 55 -14.27 16.69 -7.80
N GLY A 56 -14.46 16.41 -9.09
CA GLY A 56 -14.70 17.39 -10.15
C GLY A 56 -14.12 16.97 -11.50
N ILE A 57 -14.85 17.28 -12.58
CA ILE A 57 -14.49 16.88 -13.96
C ILE A 57 -13.11 17.40 -14.41
N PHE A 58 -12.68 18.59 -13.96
CA PHE A 58 -11.35 19.12 -14.29
C PHE A 58 -10.20 18.38 -13.58
N TYR A 59 -10.49 17.73 -12.45
CA TYR A 59 -9.50 16.94 -11.68
C TYR A 59 -9.42 15.49 -12.17
N LEU A 60 -10.30 15.07 -13.07
CA LEU A 60 -10.18 13.77 -13.77
C LEU A 60 -8.89 13.65 -14.57
N PHE A 61 -8.41 14.76 -15.12
CA PHE A 61 -7.19 14.83 -15.91
C PHE A 61 -5.96 15.20 -15.07
N GLN A 62 -6.15 15.47 -13.77
CA GLN A 62 -5.06 15.71 -12.84
C GLN A 62 -4.68 14.39 -12.17
N ASN A 63 -3.62 13.77 -12.69
CA ASN A 63 -3.07 12.55 -12.13
C ASN A 63 -2.36 12.86 -10.80
N HIS A 64 -2.98 12.50 -9.68
CA HIS A 64 -2.38 12.68 -8.37
C HIS A 64 -1.62 11.41 -7.95
N PRO A 65 -0.27 11.47 -7.81
CA PRO A 65 0.53 10.30 -7.51
C PRO A 65 0.51 9.97 -6.02
N PHE A 66 0.02 8.80 -5.68
CA PHE A 66 0.00 8.25 -4.34
C PHE A 66 0.84 6.98 -4.22
N THR A 67 1.52 6.81 -3.09
CA THR A 67 2.23 5.57 -2.79
C THR A 67 1.24 4.54 -2.25
N ILE A 68 1.36 3.30 -2.73
CA ILE A 68 0.57 2.19 -2.18
C ILE A 68 1.08 1.91 -0.77
N ALA A 69 0.19 2.01 0.22
CA ALA A 69 0.53 1.81 1.63
C ALA A 69 0.30 0.37 2.08
N TRP A 70 -0.73 -0.27 1.53
CA TRP A 70 -1.13 -1.64 1.85
C TRP A 70 -1.86 -2.27 0.66
N TRP A 71 -1.95 -3.60 0.62
CA TRP A 71 -2.75 -4.32 -0.38
C TRP A 71 -3.24 -5.65 0.18
N GLU A 72 -4.39 -6.11 -0.30
CA GLU A 72 -4.92 -7.45 -0.02
C GLU A 72 -4.75 -8.34 -1.25
N CYS A 73 -4.30 -9.58 -1.06
CA CYS A 73 -3.99 -10.50 -2.14
C CYS A 73 -5.11 -11.53 -2.38
N ASP A 74 -5.27 -11.94 -3.65
CA ASP A 74 -5.98 -13.17 -3.99
C ASP A 74 -5.14 -14.43 -3.67
N SER A 75 -5.74 -15.60 -3.86
CA SER A 75 -5.05 -16.90 -3.73
C SER A 75 -3.87 -17.09 -4.69
N LYS A 76 -3.70 -16.20 -5.68
CA LYS A 76 -2.59 -16.20 -6.64
C LYS A 76 -1.54 -15.12 -6.33
N GLY A 77 -1.64 -14.44 -5.18
CA GLY A 77 -0.71 -13.40 -4.77
C GLY A 77 -0.85 -12.07 -5.52
N ARG A 78 -1.99 -11.81 -6.15
CA ARG A 78 -2.27 -10.55 -6.87
C ARG A 78 -3.16 -9.65 -6.03
N ALA A 79 -2.85 -8.37 -5.98
CA ALA A 79 -3.58 -7.39 -5.20
C ALA A 79 -5.01 -7.19 -5.74
N ILE A 80 -6.01 -7.62 -4.97
CA ILE A 80 -7.43 -7.39 -5.25
C ILE A 80 -7.90 -6.03 -4.73
N SER A 81 -7.28 -5.55 -3.65
CA SER A 81 -7.49 -4.20 -3.14
C SER A 81 -6.15 -3.57 -2.80
N ILE A 82 -6.07 -2.26 -3.00
CA ILE A 82 -4.93 -1.45 -2.60
C ILE A 82 -5.42 -0.34 -1.68
N SER A 83 -4.64 -0.03 -0.66
CA SER A 83 -4.91 1.07 0.25
C SER A 83 -3.84 2.15 0.11
N VAL A 84 -4.30 3.39 0.17
CA VAL A 84 -3.48 4.59 0.12
C VAL A 84 -3.78 5.43 1.35
N LEU A 85 -2.74 5.98 1.97
CA LEU A 85 -2.87 7.00 3.00
C LEU A 85 -2.56 8.38 2.44
N PHE A 86 -3.33 9.36 2.86
CA PHE A 86 -3.08 10.76 2.54
C PHE A 86 -3.49 11.64 3.72
N ARG A 87 -2.86 12.81 3.80
CA ARG A 87 -3.27 13.87 4.71
C ARG A 87 -3.87 15.00 3.90
N SER A 88 -5.02 15.50 4.34
CA SER A 88 -5.62 16.71 3.77
C SER A 88 -4.67 17.88 3.98
N ARG A 89 -4.39 18.62 2.90
CA ARG A 89 -3.62 19.86 2.96
C ARG A 89 -4.36 20.93 2.17
N SER A 90 -4.25 20.87 0.85
CA SER A 90 -4.92 21.79 -0.08
C SER A 90 -5.21 21.10 -1.42
N GLY A 91 -6.16 21.64 -2.17
CA GLY A 91 -6.48 21.14 -3.51
C GLY A 91 -7.21 19.79 -3.47
N PHE A 92 -6.69 18.81 -4.21
CA PHE A 92 -7.35 17.53 -4.44
C PHE A 92 -7.66 16.75 -3.17
N THR A 93 -6.68 16.58 -2.27
CA THR A 93 -6.86 15.77 -1.04
C THR A 93 -7.89 16.37 -0.09
N LYS A 94 -7.94 17.71 0.00
CA LYS A 94 -8.94 18.41 0.81
C LYS A 94 -10.34 18.20 0.26
N ARG A 95 -10.52 18.37 -1.04
CA ARG A 95 -11.82 18.14 -1.69
C ARG A 95 -12.22 16.67 -1.67
N LEU A 96 -11.25 15.75 -1.71
CA LEU A 96 -11.53 14.32 -1.58
C LEU A 96 -12.15 14.01 -0.22
N LEU A 97 -11.57 14.55 0.86
CA LEU A 97 -12.08 14.38 2.22
C LEU A 97 -13.44 15.09 2.44
N GLU A 98 -13.65 16.24 1.80
CA GLU A 98 -14.90 17.02 1.94
C GLU A 98 -16.06 16.47 1.09
N ARG A 99 -15.79 15.95 -0.11
CA ARG A 99 -16.83 15.57 -1.09
C ARG A 99 -17.15 14.08 -1.08
N VAL A 100 -16.22 13.22 -0.70
CA VAL A 100 -16.48 11.77 -0.65
C VAL A 100 -16.99 11.43 0.74
N GLU A 101 -18.22 10.94 0.80
CA GLU A 101 -18.80 10.45 2.06
C GLU A 101 -17.99 9.24 2.58
N PRO A 102 -17.61 9.23 3.87
CA PRO A 102 -16.94 8.08 4.47
C PRO A 102 -17.77 6.80 4.31
N ASN A 103 -17.11 5.68 4.05
CA ASN A 103 -17.70 4.35 3.85
C ASN A 103 -18.68 4.22 2.67
N LYS A 104 -18.77 5.24 1.80
CA LYS A 104 -19.52 5.16 0.55
C LYS A 104 -18.59 4.82 -0.60
N GLU A 105 -19.00 3.87 -1.43
CA GLU A 105 -18.27 3.54 -2.64
C GLU A 105 -18.53 4.61 -3.72
N CYS A 106 -17.46 5.13 -4.29
CA CYS A 106 -17.52 5.98 -5.48
C CYS A 106 -16.65 5.41 -6.60
N GLY A 107 -17.01 5.70 -7.84
CA GLY A 107 -16.16 5.36 -8.98
C GLY A 107 -14.83 6.11 -8.91
N ALA A 108 -13.74 5.43 -9.26
CA ALA A 108 -12.42 6.03 -9.35
C ALA A 108 -11.70 5.58 -10.62
N TRP A 109 -10.64 6.30 -10.98
CA TRP A 109 -9.74 5.99 -12.06
C TRP A 109 -8.35 5.79 -11.49
N VAL A 110 -7.78 4.62 -11.73
CA VAL A 110 -6.41 4.29 -11.31
C VAL A 110 -5.55 4.10 -12.54
N ASP A 111 -4.42 4.79 -12.55
CA ASP A 111 -3.34 4.58 -13.51
C ASP A 111 -2.07 4.15 -12.75
N GLY A 112 -1.31 3.21 -13.30
CA GLY A 112 -0.19 2.56 -12.63
C GLY A 112 -0.11 1.05 -12.90
N PRO A 113 0.77 0.32 -12.19
CA PRO A 113 1.69 0.81 -11.18
C PRO A 113 2.84 1.60 -11.78
N PHE A 114 3.37 2.52 -10.99
CA PHE A 114 4.56 3.31 -11.28
C PHE A 114 5.61 3.00 -10.22
N GLY A 115 6.82 2.66 -10.66
CA GLY A 115 7.87 2.18 -9.77
C GLY A 115 7.58 0.78 -9.20
N PRO A 116 8.35 0.35 -8.18
CA PRO A 116 9.74 0.79 -8.03
C PRO A 116 10.50 0.32 -9.26
N SER A 117 11.23 1.23 -9.93
CA SER A 117 12.25 0.77 -10.87
C SER A 117 13.18 -0.13 -10.08
N SER A 118 13.45 -1.34 -10.57
CA SER A 118 14.52 -2.19 -10.05
C SER A 118 15.73 -1.29 -9.83
N VAL A 119 16.13 -1.12 -8.56
CA VAL A 119 17.34 -0.39 -8.22
C VAL A 119 18.47 -1.17 -8.88
N ASN A 120 18.95 -0.64 -10.00
CA ASN A 120 20.01 -1.12 -10.87
C ASN A 120 19.77 -2.43 -11.66
N THR A 121 19.69 -2.28 -12.98
CA THR A 121 19.95 -3.33 -14.00
C THR A 121 21.35 -3.97 -13.89
N ILE A 122 22.20 -3.46 -12.98
CA ILE A 122 23.61 -3.85 -12.80
C ILE A 122 23.85 -4.49 -11.42
N SER A 123 22.96 -4.29 -10.44
CA SER A 123 23.04 -4.95 -9.12
C SER A 123 21.62 -5.12 -8.58
N SER A 124 21.08 -6.32 -8.72
CA SER A 124 19.75 -6.74 -8.27
C SER A 124 19.66 -6.84 -6.74
N THR A 125 20.15 -5.85 -6.01
CA THR A 125 20.15 -5.88 -4.54
C THR A 125 18.76 -5.49 -4.05
N ALA A 126 17.94 -6.49 -3.75
CA ALA A 126 16.64 -6.27 -3.16
C ALA A 126 16.82 -5.87 -1.69
N ILE A 127 15.86 -5.12 -1.13
CA ILE A 127 15.91 -4.75 0.29
C ILE A 127 15.98 -5.97 1.22
N GLY A 128 15.48 -7.12 0.74
CA GLY A 128 15.54 -8.41 1.43
C GLY A 128 16.93 -9.07 1.45
N ASP A 129 17.93 -8.55 0.73
CA ASP A 129 19.28 -9.14 0.71
C ASP A 129 20.15 -8.72 1.89
N PHE A 130 19.75 -7.66 2.61
CA PHE A 130 20.45 -7.15 3.78
C PHE A 130 20.03 -7.91 5.04
N GLY A 131 20.99 -8.23 5.92
CA GLY A 131 20.71 -8.91 7.19
C GLY A 131 19.91 -8.06 8.18
N HIS A 132 20.10 -6.74 8.17
CA HIS A 132 19.39 -5.78 9.01
C HIS A 132 18.89 -4.62 8.16
N VAL A 133 17.61 -4.27 8.30
CA VAL A 133 16.96 -3.17 7.57
C VAL A 133 16.47 -2.13 8.58
N LEU A 134 16.98 -0.90 8.49
CA LEU A 134 16.52 0.25 9.26
C LEU A 134 15.57 1.09 8.40
N LEU A 135 14.34 1.23 8.86
CA LEU A 135 13.29 2.05 8.25
C LEU A 135 13.03 3.25 9.15
N VAL A 136 13.06 4.45 8.58
CA VAL A 136 12.84 5.69 9.33
C VAL A 136 11.67 6.43 8.71
N SER A 137 10.75 6.91 9.54
CA SER A 137 9.60 7.66 9.07
C SER A 137 9.08 8.70 10.06
N THR A 138 8.30 9.64 9.52
CA THR A 138 7.66 10.73 10.28
C THR A 138 6.20 10.85 9.86
N GLY A 139 5.28 10.93 10.82
CA GLY A 139 3.84 11.06 10.58
C GLY A 139 3.28 10.00 9.61
N ILE A 140 2.44 10.40 8.66
CA ILE A 140 1.89 9.51 7.61
C ILE A 140 2.93 8.92 6.65
N GLY A 141 4.19 9.36 6.72
CA GLY A 141 5.28 8.80 5.91
C GLY A 141 5.47 7.29 6.11
N ILE A 142 4.97 6.74 7.23
CA ILE A 142 4.99 5.32 7.55
C ILE A 142 4.36 4.48 6.43
N ALA A 143 3.38 5.05 5.71
CA ALA A 143 2.73 4.45 4.55
C ALA A 143 3.72 3.94 3.50
N THR A 144 4.87 4.60 3.35
CA THR A 144 5.90 4.21 2.38
C THR A 144 6.74 3.03 2.87
N GLN A 145 6.85 2.84 4.18
CA GLN A 145 7.71 1.84 4.82
C GLN A 145 6.98 0.50 5.02
N LEU A 146 5.68 0.54 5.33
CA LEU A 146 4.86 -0.67 5.55
C LEU A 146 4.93 -1.69 4.40
N PRO A 147 4.85 -1.28 3.11
CA PRO A 147 5.03 -2.19 1.99
C PRO A 147 6.33 -2.99 2.04
N TYR A 148 7.44 -2.36 2.43
CA TYR A 148 8.74 -3.02 2.51
C TYR A 148 8.77 -4.06 3.61
N ILE A 149 8.21 -3.75 4.78
CA ILE A 149 8.10 -4.72 5.88
C ILE A 149 7.26 -5.91 5.42
N LYS A 150 6.11 -5.65 4.80
CA LYS A 150 5.22 -6.69 4.27
C LYS A 150 5.93 -7.61 3.27
N GLU A 151 6.62 -7.05 2.28
CA GLU A 151 7.34 -7.83 1.27
C GLU A 151 8.51 -8.62 1.87
N ILE A 152 9.21 -8.08 2.88
CA ILE A 152 10.26 -8.81 3.59
C ILE A 152 9.67 -9.99 4.38
N LEU A 153 8.58 -9.80 5.12
CA LEU A 153 7.92 -10.88 5.87
C LEU A 153 7.38 -11.98 4.93
N ASP A 154 6.73 -11.59 3.83
CA ASP A 154 6.25 -12.53 2.81
C ASP A 154 7.42 -13.31 2.18
N GLY A 155 8.53 -12.63 1.91
CA GLY A 155 9.75 -13.22 1.39
C GLY A 155 10.45 -14.13 2.40
N TYR A 156 10.37 -13.81 3.69
CA TYR A 156 10.93 -14.61 4.78
C TYR A 156 10.21 -15.96 4.90
N HIS A 157 8.88 -15.96 4.85
CA HIS A 157 8.07 -17.18 4.81
C HIS A 157 8.37 -18.07 3.59
N GLN A 158 8.77 -17.47 2.47
CA GLN A 158 9.13 -18.20 1.25
C GLN A 158 10.61 -18.61 1.19
N GLY A 159 11.42 -18.26 2.20
CA GLY A 159 12.87 -18.51 2.20
C GLY A 159 13.64 -17.72 1.13
N LYS A 160 13.11 -16.57 0.69
CA LYS A 160 13.66 -15.76 -0.41
C LYS A 160 14.46 -14.54 0.06
N VAL A 161 14.39 -14.18 1.33
CA VAL A 161 15.10 -13.02 1.89
C VAL A 161 16.14 -13.46 2.92
N ARG A 162 17.21 -12.67 3.02
CA ARG A 162 18.29 -12.83 4.00
C ARG A 162 18.08 -11.98 5.26
N THR A 163 17.16 -11.02 5.21
CA THR A 163 16.84 -10.14 6.34
C THR A 163 16.43 -10.93 7.57
N ARG A 164 17.11 -10.62 8.68
CA ARG A 164 16.90 -11.23 10.00
C ARG A 164 16.33 -10.26 11.02
N GLN A 165 16.54 -8.97 10.79
CA GLN A 165 16.09 -7.93 11.70
C GLN A 165 15.56 -6.74 10.91
N ILE A 166 14.42 -6.23 11.35
CA ILE A 166 13.81 -5.00 10.84
C ILE A 166 13.71 -4.05 12.02
N SER A 167 14.25 -2.84 11.88
CA SER A 167 14.12 -1.79 12.88
C SER A 167 13.36 -0.63 12.27
N LEU A 168 12.16 -0.35 12.79
CA LEU A 168 11.34 0.78 12.37
C LEU A 168 11.42 1.88 13.43
N VAL A 169 11.98 3.02 13.05
CA VAL A 169 11.98 4.24 13.85
C VAL A 169 10.92 5.18 13.28
N TRP A 170 9.86 5.41 14.05
CA TRP A 170 8.74 6.23 13.61
C TRP A 170 8.48 7.37 14.58
N GLN A 171 8.63 8.61 14.10
CA GLN A 171 8.22 9.80 14.82
C GLN A 171 6.75 10.09 14.53
N ILE A 172 5.94 10.09 15.60
CA ILE A 172 4.51 10.38 15.57
C ILE A 172 4.32 11.82 16.03
N ASP A 173 3.75 12.65 15.16
CA ASP A 173 3.49 14.06 15.49
C ASP A 173 2.07 14.26 16.03
N GLN A 174 1.10 13.47 15.55
CA GLN A 174 -0.32 13.56 15.92
C GLN A 174 -0.94 12.19 16.20
N ALA A 175 -2.03 12.15 16.98
CA ALA A 175 -2.72 10.91 17.32
C ALA A 175 -3.25 10.16 16.08
N GLY A 176 -3.71 10.90 15.06
CA GLY A 176 -4.16 10.35 13.79
C GLY A 176 -3.08 9.60 13.00
N ASP A 177 -1.80 9.95 13.18
CA ASP A 177 -0.69 9.23 12.53
C ASP A 177 -0.65 7.78 13.01
N TRP A 178 -0.81 7.56 14.33
CA TRP A 178 -0.90 6.22 14.92
C TRP A 178 -2.15 5.46 14.47
N GLU A 179 -3.34 6.07 14.63
CA GLU A 179 -4.62 5.43 14.33
C GLU A 179 -4.71 4.95 12.88
N CYS A 180 -4.17 5.72 11.93
CA CYS A 180 -4.26 5.41 10.51
C CYS A 180 -3.41 4.21 10.07
N SER A 181 -2.43 3.77 10.86
CA SER A 181 -1.53 2.67 10.52
C SER A 181 -1.52 1.54 11.54
N ARG A 182 -2.17 1.71 12.69
CA ARG A 182 -2.29 0.72 13.78
C ARG A 182 -2.67 -0.67 13.27
N ASN A 183 -3.73 -0.79 12.49
CA ASN A 183 -4.23 -2.11 12.06
C ASN A 183 -3.21 -2.84 11.16
N TRP A 184 -2.48 -2.12 10.32
CA TRP A 184 -1.46 -2.71 9.45
C TRP A 184 -0.21 -3.10 10.24
N LEU A 185 0.22 -2.27 11.19
CA LEU A 185 1.32 -2.63 12.08
C LEU A 185 0.98 -3.86 12.93
N GLN A 186 -0.23 -3.92 13.48
CA GLN A 186 -0.73 -5.08 14.22
C GLN A 186 -0.70 -6.35 13.35
N ALA A 187 -1.19 -6.27 12.11
CA ALA A 187 -1.16 -7.40 11.18
C ALA A 187 0.28 -7.86 10.84
N LEU A 188 1.22 -6.93 10.69
CA LEU A 188 2.64 -7.26 10.45
C LEU A 188 3.27 -7.94 11.67
N VAL A 189 2.97 -7.48 12.87
CA VAL A 189 3.45 -8.09 14.13
C VAL A 189 2.85 -9.49 14.31
N GLU A 190 1.57 -9.68 14.00
CA GLU A 190 0.92 -10.99 14.02
C GLU A 190 1.53 -11.96 12.99
N GLN A 191 1.83 -11.46 11.79
CA GLN A 191 2.51 -12.22 10.75
C GLN A 191 3.90 -12.69 11.18
N ASP A 192 4.66 -11.84 11.87
CA ASP A 192 6.00 -12.16 12.39
C ASP A 192 5.94 -13.18 13.56
N ASN A 193 5.01 -12.98 14.51
CA ASN A 193 4.84 -13.86 15.67
C ASN A 193 4.33 -15.27 15.33
N GLY A 194 3.67 -15.43 14.18
CA GLY A 194 3.18 -16.73 13.70
C GLY A 194 4.29 -17.75 13.37
N PHE A 195 5.56 -17.31 13.32
CA PHE A 195 6.70 -18.16 12.99
C PHE A 195 7.47 -18.60 14.25
N TYR A 196 6.96 -19.59 14.97
CA TYR A 196 7.81 -20.41 15.85
C TYR A 196 8.45 -21.51 14.99
N PRO A 197 9.78 -21.48 14.73
CA PRO A 197 10.43 -22.65 14.12
C PRO A 197 10.26 -23.84 15.07
N PRO A 198 10.06 -25.07 14.55
CA PRO A 198 10.02 -26.26 15.39
C PRO A 198 11.30 -26.31 16.22
N ASP A 199 11.14 -26.39 17.54
CA ASP A 199 12.23 -26.42 18.49
C ASP A 199 13.19 -27.57 18.13
N ARG A 200 14.41 -27.23 17.69
CA ARG A 200 15.45 -28.22 17.37
C ARG A 200 15.98 -28.95 18.60
N ARG A 201 15.43 -28.73 19.80
CA ARG A 201 15.90 -29.33 21.05
C ARG A 201 14.98 -30.40 21.66
N SER A 202 13.95 -30.90 20.98
CA SER A 202 13.12 -32.01 21.50
C SER A 202 13.59 -33.39 21.00
N GLY A 203 14.89 -33.64 21.03
CA GLY A 203 15.48 -34.89 20.55
C GLY A 203 16.73 -35.25 21.32
N THR A 204 16.60 -35.48 22.63
CA THR A 204 17.47 -36.37 23.43
C THR A 204 17.02 -36.33 24.89
N LYS A 205 16.28 -37.35 25.31
CA LYS A 205 16.58 -38.18 26.47
C LYS A 205 15.68 -39.40 26.49
#